data_AF-A0AAW9RYF5-F1
#
_entry.id   AF-A0AAW9RYF5-F1
#
_cell.length_a   1.000
_cell.length_b   1.000
_cell.length_c   1.000
_cell.angle_alpha   90.00
_cell.angle_beta   90.00
_cell.angle_gamma   90.00
#
_symmetry.space_group_name_H-M   'P 1'
#
loop_
_entity.id
_entity.type
_entity.pdbx_description
1 polymer ?
#
loop_
_entity_poly.entity_id
_entity_poly.type
_entity_poly.pdbx_seq_one_letter_code
_entity_poly.pdbx_strand_id
1 'polypeptide(L)'
;MTELLLETVFTNWINLLILIVGVVNALFLRFAYLNVWALKKELFEGESVMERFIREKTGQLDNIDDKIRLDFAKWERMYKDATKWYYLFSTTISIFPLLGIGGTILGIVPSILDFSQVTSSFSLALVSTLLGVAFAVIFKFFEGFISGNYTLVSERISILTGDVTKYLIEKEKLK
;
A
#
# COMPACT_ATOMS: atom_id res chain seq x y z
N MET A 1 28.65 -11.96 18.66
CA MET A 1 28.37 -11.63 17.24
C MET A 1 27.01 -10.95 17.08
N THR A 2 25.94 -11.46 17.69
CA THR A 2 24.61 -10.82 17.74
C THR A 2 24.59 -9.46 18.46
N GLU A 3 25.26 -9.32 19.61
CA GLU A 3 25.33 -8.05 20.34
C GLU A 3 26.07 -6.94 19.57
N LEU A 4 27.18 -7.28 18.91
CA LEU A 4 27.95 -6.34 18.08
C LEU A 4 27.16 -5.84 16.86
N LEU A 5 26.35 -6.72 16.26
CA LEU A 5 25.44 -6.36 15.17
C LEU A 5 24.32 -5.44 15.67
N LEU A 6 23.74 -5.73 16.83
CA LEU A 6 22.71 -4.88 17.46
C LEU A 6 23.27 -3.48 17.77
N GLU A 7 24.45 -3.38 18.38
CA GLU A 7 25.09 -2.07 18.62
C GLU A 7 25.34 -1.31 17.32
N THR A 8 25.84 -1.98 16.27
CA THR A 8 26.10 -1.33 14.97
C THR A 8 24.82 -0.84 14.28
N VAL A 9 23.71 -1.57 14.46
CA VAL A 9 22.39 -1.19 13.93
C VAL A 9 21.81 0.03 14.66
N PHE A 10 21.95 0.10 15.99
CA PHE A 10 21.32 1.16 16.79
C PHE A 10 22.21 2.40 17.02
N THR A 11 23.53 2.30 16.84
CA THR A 11 24.43 3.44 17.05
C THR A 11 24.52 4.35 15.82
N ASN A 12 24.15 3.85 14.64
CA ASN A 12 24.27 4.61 13.40
C ASN A 12 22.94 5.26 12.98
N TRP A 13 22.97 6.57 12.74
CA TRP A 13 21.79 7.34 12.39
C TRP A 13 21.13 6.91 11.07
N ILE A 14 21.87 6.35 10.11
CA ILE A 14 21.34 5.86 8.83
C ILE A 14 20.61 4.53 9.03
N ASN A 15 21.22 3.61 9.80
CA ASN A 15 20.56 2.36 10.17
C ASN A 15 19.26 2.63 10.95
N LEU A 16 19.30 3.59 11.89
CA LEU A 16 18.10 4.06 12.59
C LEU A 16 17.06 4.65 11.63
N LEU A 17 17.47 5.45 10.65
CA LEU A 17 16.58 5.99 9.62
C LEU A 17 15.90 4.86 8.82
N ILE A 18 16.67 3.86 8.38
CA ILE A 18 16.15 2.68 7.66
C ILE A 18 15.12 1.95 8.52
N LEU A 19 15.39 1.76 9.82
CA LEU A 19 14.45 1.13 10.74
C LEU A 19 13.16 1.96 10.93
N ILE A 20 13.28 3.27 11.09
CA ILE A 20 12.12 4.18 11.22
C ILE A 20 11.26 4.12 9.96
N VAL A 21 11.86 4.22 8.78
CA VAL A 21 11.15 4.08 7.50
C VAL A 21 10.54 2.68 7.38
N GLY A 22 11.22 1.65 7.89
CA GLY A 22 10.69 0.29 8.03
C GLY A 22 9.40 0.24 8.84
N VAL A 23 9.38 0.83 10.03
CA VAL A 23 8.20 0.90 10.89
C VAL A 23 7.07 1.69 10.22
N VAL A 24 7.38 2.85 9.63
CA VAL A 24 6.39 3.67 8.89
C VAL A 24 5.78 2.87 7.74
N ASN A 25 6.60 2.14 6.97
CA ASN A 25 6.10 1.34 5.86
C ASN A 25 5.27 0.14 6.35
N ALA A 26 5.61 -0.45 7.50
CA ALA A 26 4.78 -1.48 8.13
C ALA A 26 3.41 -0.93 8.57
N LEU A 27 3.34 0.34 9.00
CA LEU A 27 2.06 1.00 9.25
C LEU A 27 1.28 1.21 7.95
N PHE A 28 1.92 1.64 6.86
CA PHE A 28 1.28 1.75 5.55
C PHE A 28 0.77 0.40 5.05
N LEU A 29 1.56 -0.66 5.21
CA LEU A 29 1.15 -2.04 4.92
C LEU A 29 -0.12 -2.41 5.67
N ARG A 30 -0.16 -2.16 6.99
CA ARG A 30 -1.34 -2.44 7.82
C ARG A 30 -2.56 -1.67 7.33
N PHE A 31 -2.43 -0.37 7.07
CA PHE A 31 -3.54 0.44 6.57
C PHE A 31 -4.00 0.01 5.18
N ALA A 32 -3.07 -0.30 4.26
CA ALA A 32 -3.39 -0.80 2.94
C ALA A 32 -4.16 -2.13 3.03
N TYR A 33 -3.68 -3.07 3.83
CA TYR A 33 -4.34 -4.36 4.05
C TYR A 33 -5.76 -4.20 4.58
N LEU A 34 -5.95 -3.39 5.64
CA LEU A 34 -7.27 -3.17 6.25
C LEU A 34 -8.26 -2.52 5.28
N ASN A 35 -7.85 -1.48 4.54
CA ASN A 35 -8.74 -0.77 3.62
C ASN A 35 -9.08 -1.61 2.39
N VAL A 36 -8.10 -2.32 1.81
CA VAL A 36 -8.34 -3.22 0.68
C VAL A 36 -9.26 -4.37 1.10
N TRP A 37 -9.04 -4.95 2.27
CA TRP A 37 -9.88 -6.03 2.77
C TRP A 37 -11.30 -5.56 3.11
N ALA A 38 -11.46 -4.41 3.77
CA ALA A 38 -12.77 -3.84 4.07
C ALA A 38 -13.55 -3.53 2.79
N LEU A 39 -12.89 -2.97 1.77
CA LEU A 39 -13.51 -2.70 0.49
C LEU A 39 -13.86 -3.98 -0.28
N LYS A 40 -12.98 -4.99 -0.26
CA LYS A 40 -13.28 -6.31 -0.82
C LYS A 40 -14.52 -6.91 -0.17
N LYS A 41 -14.59 -6.89 1.16
CA LYS A 41 -15.74 -7.42 1.90
C LYS A 41 -17.03 -6.72 1.47
N GLU A 42 -17.02 -5.39 1.44
CA GLU A 42 -18.19 -4.60 1.05
C GLU A 42 -18.65 -4.87 -0.39
N LEU A 43 -17.71 -4.98 -1.34
CA LEU A 43 -18.03 -5.19 -2.76
C LEU A 43 -18.42 -6.64 -3.11
N PHE A 44 -17.90 -7.63 -2.40
CA PHE A 44 -18.11 -9.05 -2.72
C PHE A 44 -19.10 -9.76 -1.80
N GLU A 45 -19.31 -9.29 -0.57
CA GLU A 45 -20.27 -9.87 0.38
C GLU A 45 -21.54 -9.02 0.54
N GLY A 46 -21.54 -7.76 0.08
CA GLY A 46 -22.77 -6.96 -0.02
C GLY A 46 -23.70 -7.48 -1.12
N GLU A 47 -25.02 -7.28 -0.97
CA GLU A 47 -25.98 -7.47 -2.07
C GLU A 47 -25.41 -6.81 -3.33
N SER A 48 -25.27 -7.58 -4.40
CA SER A 48 -24.69 -7.05 -5.62
C SER A 48 -25.59 -5.94 -6.16
N VAL A 49 -24.99 -4.88 -6.71
CA VAL A 49 -25.73 -3.82 -7.41
C VAL A 49 -26.68 -4.44 -8.45
N MET A 50 -26.26 -5.55 -9.06
CA MET A 50 -27.04 -6.27 -10.05
C MET A 50 -28.25 -7.02 -9.46
N GLU A 51 -28.14 -7.63 -8.28
CA GLU A 51 -29.31 -8.19 -7.57
C GLU A 51 -30.34 -7.12 -7.23
N ARG A 52 -29.88 -5.89 -6.93
CA ARG A 52 -30.77 -4.75 -6.70
C ARG A 52 -31.41 -4.25 -7.99
N PHE A 53 -30.68 -4.15 -9.08
CA PHE A 53 -31.23 -3.84 -10.41
C PHE A 53 -32.21 -4.92 -10.91
N ILE A 54 -32.00 -6.19 -10.57
CA ILE A 54 -32.94 -7.28 -10.90
C ILE A 54 -34.21 -7.19 -10.05
N ARG A 55 -34.09 -6.84 -8.75
CA ARG A 55 -35.25 -6.53 -7.87
C ARG A 55 -36.04 -5.32 -8.36
N GLU A 56 -35.38 -4.34 -8.99
CA GLU A 56 -36.03 -3.17 -9.58
C GLU A 56 -36.98 -3.55 -10.72
N LYS A 57 -36.58 -4.49 -11.60
CA LYS A 57 -37.51 -5.05 -12.60
C LYS A 57 -38.71 -5.79 -12.00
N THR A 58 -38.67 -6.14 -10.71
CA THR A 58 -39.72 -6.91 -10.01
C THR A 58 -40.64 -6.09 -9.08
N GLY A 59 -40.48 -4.76 -9.00
CA GLY A 59 -41.58 -3.86 -8.62
C GLY A 59 -41.69 -3.38 -7.15
N GLN A 60 -40.63 -2.78 -6.58
CA GLN A 60 -40.77 -1.94 -5.37
C GLN A 60 -40.06 -0.60 -5.58
N LEU A 61 -40.84 0.45 -5.85
CA LEU A 61 -40.40 1.83 -6.02
C LEU A 61 -40.66 2.60 -4.71
N ASP A 62 -39.58 2.98 -4.03
CA ASP A 62 -39.32 4.34 -3.52
C ASP A 62 -37.94 4.38 -2.81
N ASN A 63 -37.15 5.45 -3.04
CA ASN A 63 -35.81 5.75 -2.49
C ASN A 63 -34.60 4.89 -2.93
N ILE A 64 -34.68 4.16 -4.05
CA ILE A 64 -33.56 3.32 -4.52
C ILE A 64 -32.43 4.17 -5.16
N ASP A 65 -32.76 5.22 -5.90
CA ASP A 65 -31.75 6.09 -6.53
C ASP A 65 -30.81 6.73 -5.49
N ASP A 66 -31.39 7.23 -4.41
CA ASP A 66 -30.63 7.82 -3.31
C ASP A 66 -29.77 6.78 -2.61
N LYS A 67 -30.28 5.56 -2.46
CA LYS A 67 -29.52 4.44 -1.88
C LYS A 67 -28.35 4.01 -2.78
N ILE A 68 -28.55 3.91 -4.09
CA ILE A 68 -27.49 3.61 -5.07
C ILE A 68 -26.43 4.70 -5.04
N ARG A 69 -26.84 5.97 -5.05
CA ARG A 69 -25.90 7.11 -4.97
C ARG A 69 -25.11 7.12 -3.67
N LEU A 70 -25.75 6.84 -2.53
CA LEU A 70 -25.09 6.77 -1.22
C LEU A 70 -24.08 5.62 -1.15
N ASP A 71 -24.45 4.43 -1.62
CA ASP A 71 -23.58 3.25 -1.65
C ASP A 71 -22.40 3.46 -2.60
N PHE A 72 -22.64 4.03 -3.79
CA PHE A 72 -21.58 4.38 -4.73
C PHE A 72 -20.59 5.40 -4.13
N ALA A 73 -21.10 6.48 -3.53
CA ALA A 73 -20.27 7.48 -2.86
C ALA A 73 -19.50 6.90 -1.66
N LYS A 74 -20.02 5.86 -1.00
CA LYS A 74 -19.31 5.12 0.04
C LYS A 74 -18.16 4.29 -0.57
N TRP A 75 -18.43 3.52 -1.62
CA TRP A 75 -17.42 2.69 -2.29
C TRP A 75 -16.32 3.53 -2.93
N GLU A 76 -16.65 4.65 -3.56
CA GLU A 76 -15.68 5.56 -4.13
C GLU A 76 -14.71 6.10 -3.07
N ARG A 77 -15.24 6.48 -1.89
CA ARG A 77 -14.42 6.92 -0.75
C ARG A 77 -13.50 5.81 -0.24
N MET A 78 -14.06 4.62 0.00
CA MET A 78 -13.27 3.46 0.43
C MET A 78 -12.21 3.07 -0.60
N TYR A 79 -12.52 3.16 -1.89
CA TYR A 79 -11.57 2.90 -2.98
C TYR A 79 -10.45 3.92 -3.02
N LYS A 80 -10.76 5.22 -2.88
CA LYS A 80 -9.75 6.28 -2.79
C LYS A 80 -8.80 6.06 -1.61
N ASP A 81 -9.34 5.69 -0.45
CA ASP A 81 -8.53 5.40 0.73
C ASP A 81 -7.66 4.16 0.55
N ALA A 82 -8.22 3.05 0.06
CA ALA A 82 -7.48 1.83 -0.25
C ALA A 82 -6.35 2.09 -1.27
N THR A 83 -6.66 2.84 -2.32
CA THR A 83 -5.72 3.27 -3.36
C THR A 83 -4.57 4.07 -2.76
N LYS A 84 -4.89 5.11 -1.98
CA LYS A 84 -3.89 5.97 -1.34
C LYS A 84 -2.92 5.17 -0.48
N TRP A 85 -3.43 4.32 0.41
CA TRP A 85 -2.58 3.55 1.32
C TRP A 85 -1.75 2.51 0.59
N TYR A 86 -2.33 1.84 -0.41
CA TYR A 86 -1.60 0.89 -1.24
C TYR A 86 -0.44 1.56 -2.00
N TYR A 87 -0.67 2.71 -2.63
CA TYR A 87 0.38 3.43 -3.34
C TYR A 87 1.48 3.96 -2.41
N LEU A 88 1.12 4.50 -1.23
CA LEU A 88 2.10 4.95 -0.23
C LEU A 88 2.99 3.79 0.24
N PHE A 89 2.40 2.64 0.53
CA PHE A 89 3.13 1.42 0.88
C PHE A 89 4.06 0.99 -0.27
N SER A 90 3.53 0.79 -1.47
CA SER A 90 4.27 0.32 -2.65
C SER A 90 5.44 1.25 -3.01
N THR A 91 5.21 2.56 -3.01
CA THR A 91 6.24 3.54 -3.40
C THR A 91 7.36 3.63 -2.37
N THR A 92 7.05 3.48 -1.08
CA THR A 92 8.05 3.51 0.00
C THR A 92 9.02 2.32 -0.07
N ILE A 93 8.59 1.17 -0.63
CA ILE A 93 9.47 0.00 -0.83
C ILE A 93 10.71 0.38 -1.67
N SER A 94 10.52 1.20 -2.71
CA SER A 94 11.59 1.64 -3.61
C SER A 94 12.63 2.54 -2.93
N ILE A 95 12.32 3.10 -1.76
CA ILE A 95 13.23 3.98 -1.01
C ILE A 95 14.28 3.16 -0.25
N PHE A 96 13.98 1.93 0.20
CA PHE A 96 14.91 1.14 1.02
C PHE A 96 16.23 0.80 0.32
N PRO A 97 16.25 0.36 -0.96
CA PRO A 97 17.52 0.16 -1.66
C PRO A 97 18.33 1.46 -1.76
N LEU A 98 17.66 2.59 -1.99
CA LEU A 98 18.30 3.91 -2.08
C LEU A 98 18.93 4.32 -0.74
N LEU A 99 18.24 4.07 0.38
CA LEU A 99 18.79 4.29 1.72
C LEU A 99 19.98 3.35 1.99
N GLY A 100 19.92 2.11 1.48
CA GLY A 100 21.03 1.15 1.56
C GLY A 100 22.29 1.68 0.89
N ILE A 101 22.21 2.18 -0.35
CA ILE A 101 23.37 2.78 -1.04
C ILE A 101 23.75 4.14 -0.42
N GLY A 102 22.80 4.91 0.11
CA GLY A 102 23.13 6.09 0.91
C GLY A 102 24.00 5.75 2.13
N GLY A 103 23.68 4.64 2.80
CA GLY A 103 24.45 4.11 3.92
C GLY A 103 25.84 3.63 3.55
N THR A 104 26.05 3.08 2.35
CA THR A 104 27.41 2.71 1.90
C THR A 104 28.28 3.91 1.67
N ILE A 105 27.77 4.93 0.97
CA ILE A 105 28.51 6.16 0.67
C ILE A 105 28.95 6.80 1.99
N LEU A 106 28.01 7.02 2.90
CA LEU A 106 28.29 7.67 4.17
C LEU A 106 29.12 6.81 5.12
N GLY A 107 29.04 5.48 5.01
CA GLY A 107 29.85 4.55 5.78
C GLY A 107 31.30 4.45 5.31
N ILE A 108 31.57 4.61 4.01
CA ILE A 108 32.93 4.47 3.45
C ILE A 108 33.71 5.79 3.53
N VAL A 109 33.06 6.95 3.46
CA VAL A 109 33.73 8.28 3.50
C VAL A 109 34.74 8.43 4.65
N PRO A 110 34.47 8.01 5.90
CA PRO A 110 35.44 8.09 6.99
C PRO A 110 36.73 7.31 6.73
N SER A 111 36.64 6.14 6.08
CA SER A 111 37.81 5.31 5.77
C SER A 111 38.77 5.91 4.74
N ILE A 112 38.28 6.87 3.93
CA ILE A 112 39.11 7.64 3.00
C ILE A 112 39.96 8.68 3.76
N LEU A 113 39.45 9.17 4.90
CA LEU A 113 40.10 10.18 5.71
C LEU A 113 41.05 9.56 6.76
N ASP A 114 40.73 8.36 7.25
CA ASP A 114 41.51 7.64 8.25
C ASP A 114 41.52 6.12 7.99
N PHE A 115 42.67 5.62 7.52
CA PHE A 115 42.86 4.19 7.21
C PHE A 115 42.76 3.28 8.44
N SER A 116 42.91 3.80 9.66
CA SER A 116 42.75 3.00 10.88
C SER A 116 41.31 2.56 11.12
N GLN A 117 40.34 3.22 10.49
CA GLN A 117 38.90 2.97 10.63
C GLN A 117 38.29 2.21 9.45
N VAL A 118 39.11 1.65 8.57
CA VAL A 118 38.63 0.96 7.36
C VAL A 118 37.68 -0.18 7.70
N THR A 119 38.07 -1.10 8.58
CA THR A 119 37.24 -2.29 8.87
C THR A 119 35.88 -1.92 9.47
N SER A 120 35.83 -0.97 10.39
CA SER A 120 34.57 -0.51 11.00
C SER A 120 33.67 0.22 10.00
N SER A 121 34.25 1.10 9.17
CA SER A 121 33.57 1.84 8.10
C SER A 121 32.95 0.91 7.06
N PHE A 122 33.69 -0.10 6.61
CA PHE A 122 33.20 -1.10 5.66
C PHE A 122 32.11 -1.98 6.27
N SER A 123 32.26 -2.40 7.52
CA SER A 123 31.23 -3.19 8.22
C SER A 123 29.91 -2.41 8.30
N LEU A 124 29.98 -1.13 8.66
CA LEU A 124 28.83 -0.24 8.73
C LEU A 124 28.11 -0.09 7.37
N ALA A 125 28.88 0.14 6.31
CA ALA A 125 28.36 0.24 4.94
C ALA A 125 27.62 -1.03 4.50
N LEU A 126 28.20 -2.20 4.79
CA LEU A 126 27.61 -3.50 4.47
C LEU A 126 26.31 -3.74 5.25
N VAL A 127 26.28 -3.41 6.55
CA VAL A 127 25.06 -3.55 7.37
C VAL A 127 23.95 -2.64 6.85
N SER A 128 24.26 -1.40 6.46
CA SER A 128 23.27 -0.46 5.92
C SER A 128 22.66 -0.98 4.61
N THR A 129 23.50 -1.53 3.73
CA THR A 129 23.05 -2.17 2.47
C THR A 129 22.16 -3.36 2.75
N LEU A 130 22.59 -4.23 3.66
CA LEU A 130 21.86 -5.43 4.03
C LEU A 130 20.47 -5.08 4.55
N LEU A 131 20.36 -4.09 5.44
CA LEU A 131 19.07 -3.62 5.96
C LEU A 131 18.18 -3.06 4.85
N GLY A 132 18.71 -2.18 4.00
CA GLY A 132 17.96 -1.62 2.87
C GLY A 132 17.40 -2.70 1.93
N VAL A 133 18.22 -3.66 1.55
CA VAL A 133 17.78 -4.77 0.69
C VAL A 133 16.82 -5.70 1.43
N ALA A 134 17.10 -6.06 2.68
CA ALA A 134 16.24 -6.95 3.46
C ALA A 134 14.82 -6.39 3.62
N PHE A 135 14.68 -5.11 4.00
CA PHE A 135 13.37 -4.47 4.08
C PHE A 135 12.68 -4.39 2.72
N ALA A 136 13.40 -4.02 1.66
CA ALA A 136 12.83 -3.97 0.31
C ALA A 136 12.23 -5.32 -0.11
N VAL A 137 12.99 -6.41 0.07
CA VAL A 137 12.57 -7.77 -0.30
C VAL A 137 11.36 -8.20 0.53
N ILE A 138 11.41 -8.02 1.86
CA ILE A 138 10.32 -8.40 2.76
C ILE A 138 9.04 -7.65 2.38
N PHE A 139 9.09 -6.33 2.21
CA PHE A 139 7.90 -5.57 1.85
C PHE A 139 7.42 -5.84 0.43
N LYS A 140 8.31 -6.09 -0.53
CA LYS A 140 7.92 -6.47 -1.90
C LYS A 140 7.14 -7.79 -1.92
N PHE A 141 7.52 -8.74 -1.07
CA PHE A 141 6.76 -9.97 -0.88
C PHE A 141 5.33 -9.69 -0.42
N PHE A 142 5.16 -8.85 0.62
CA PHE A 142 3.82 -8.45 1.09
C PHE A 142 3.01 -7.66 0.07
N GLU A 143 3.67 -6.81 -0.73
CA GLU A 143 3.04 -6.11 -1.84
C GLU A 143 2.45 -7.08 -2.86
N GLY A 144 3.15 -8.17 -3.16
CA GLY A 144 2.62 -9.24 -4.00
C GLY A 144 1.25 -9.75 -3.53
N PHE A 145 1.10 -10.07 -2.24
CA PHE A 145 -0.17 -10.57 -1.69
C PHE A 145 -1.30 -9.54 -1.72
N ILE A 146 -1.00 -8.28 -1.45
CA ILE A 146 -2.03 -7.23 -1.43
C ILE A 146 -2.42 -6.82 -2.86
N SER A 147 -1.46 -6.77 -3.79
CA SER A 147 -1.68 -6.38 -5.18
C SER A 147 -2.76 -7.22 -5.85
N GLY A 148 -2.78 -8.54 -5.62
CA GLY A 148 -3.80 -9.42 -6.15
C GLY A 148 -5.22 -9.04 -5.69
N ASN A 149 -5.39 -8.74 -4.39
CA ASN A 149 -6.68 -8.31 -3.87
C ASN A 149 -7.07 -6.90 -4.34
N TYR A 150 -6.10 -5.99 -4.40
CA TYR A 150 -6.31 -4.62 -4.86
C TYR A 150 -6.77 -4.58 -6.32
N THR A 151 -6.16 -5.38 -7.20
CA THR A 151 -6.55 -5.49 -8.62
C THR A 151 -7.98 -5.96 -8.79
N LEU A 152 -8.40 -7.01 -8.07
CA LEU A 152 -9.78 -7.53 -8.13
C LEU A 152 -10.81 -6.46 -7.70
N VAL A 153 -10.49 -5.73 -6.65
CA VAL A 153 -11.36 -4.65 -6.14
C VAL A 153 -11.41 -3.46 -7.11
N SER A 154 -10.27 -3.08 -7.68
CA SER A 154 -10.16 -2.00 -8.67
C SER A 154 -10.98 -2.31 -9.93
N GLU A 155 -10.87 -3.52 -10.45
CA GLU A 155 -11.65 -3.99 -11.61
C GLU A 155 -13.15 -3.96 -11.31
N ARG A 156 -13.56 -4.48 -10.14
CA ARG A 156 -14.97 -4.47 -9.71
C ARG A 156 -15.54 -3.05 -9.60
N ILE A 157 -14.79 -2.11 -9.00
CA ILE A 157 -15.19 -0.70 -8.89
C ILE A 157 -15.36 -0.06 -10.28
N SER A 158 -14.44 -0.35 -11.21
CA SER A 158 -14.50 0.17 -12.58
C SER A 158 -15.76 -0.28 -13.31
N ILE A 159 -16.08 -1.58 -13.25
CA ILE A 159 -17.30 -2.14 -13.85
C ILE A 159 -18.55 -1.51 -13.24
N LEU A 160 -18.64 -1.46 -11.91
CA LEU A 160 -19.80 -0.87 -11.21
C LEU A 160 -20.00 0.61 -11.56
N THR A 161 -18.91 1.37 -11.71
CA THR A 161 -18.98 2.77 -12.13
C THR A 161 -19.55 2.89 -13.55
N GLY A 162 -19.15 2.01 -14.45
CA GLY A 162 -19.69 1.94 -15.81
C GLY A 162 -21.19 1.63 -15.84
N ASP A 163 -21.62 0.62 -15.08
CA ASP A 163 -23.02 0.19 -15.01
C ASP A 163 -23.93 1.29 -14.44
N VAL A 164 -23.51 1.92 -13.33
CA VAL A 164 -24.27 3.02 -12.71
C VAL A 164 -24.36 4.21 -13.66
N THR A 165 -23.26 4.56 -14.35
CA THR A 165 -23.26 5.65 -15.33
C THR A 165 -24.22 5.38 -16.48
N LYS A 166 -24.21 4.15 -17.02
CA LYS A 166 -25.12 3.74 -18.10
C LYS A 166 -26.59 3.80 -17.66
N TYR A 167 -26.91 3.29 -16.47
CA TYR A 167 -28.26 3.36 -15.91
C TYR A 167 -28.76 4.80 -15.77
N LEU A 168 -27.93 5.71 -15.24
CA LEU A 168 -28.30 7.11 -15.07
C LEU A 168 -28.58 7.79 -16.43
N ILE A 169 -27.77 7.50 -17.45
CA ILE A 169 -27.97 8.03 -18.81
C ILE A 169 -29.24 7.48 -19.45
N GLU A 170 -29.51 6.18 -19.34
CA GLU A 170 -30.72 5.56 -19.90
C GLU A 170 -31.98 6.13 -19.25
N LYS A 171 -31.95 6.35 -17.94
CA LYS A 171 -33.05 6.97 -17.20
C LYS A 171 -33.28 8.44 -17.59
N GLU A 172 -32.22 9.20 -17.84
CA GLU A 172 -32.33 10.59 -18.30
C GLU A 172 -32.96 10.68 -19.70
N LYS A 173 -32.69 9.70 -20.58
CA LYS A 173 -33.32 9.62 -21.92
C LYS A 173 -34.80 9.24 -21.92
N LEU A 174 -35.30 8.65 -20.82
CA LEU A 174 -36.70 8.22 -20.67
C LEU A 174 -37.58 9.30 -20.01
N LYS A 175 -37.00 10.42 -19.59
CA LYS A 175 -37.71 11.62 -19.13
C LYS A 175 -37.86 12.64 -20.25
#